data_AF-A0A7X7WK16-F1
#
_entry.id   AF-A0A7X7WK16-F1
#
_cell.length_a   1.000
_cell.length_b   1.000
_cell.length_c   1.000
_cell.angle_alpha   90.00
_cell.angle_beta   90.00
_cell.angle_gamma   90.00
#
_symmetry.space_group_name_H-M   'P 1'
#
loop_
_entity.id
_entity.type
_entity.pdbx_description
1 polymer ?
#
loop_
_entity_poly.entity_id
_entity_poly.type
_entity_poly.pdbx_seq_one_letter_code
_entity_poly.pdbx_strand_id
1 'polypeptide(L)'
;MKIFFAGIIQGSHLGTDIHAQNYRETIKDIVRSRYPDIELFDPFEGHEMSVHYNDEQARQTFFKHLNEVYNSDLLIAYLPQASLGTSIEVWEAYNRGIPVISISPMTTNWIIRFLPRRNFETIERFKQFIDENDIRKLYSKEVQERV
;
A
#
# COMPACT_ATOMS: atom_id res chain seq x y z
N MET A 1 1.64 -4.03 -15.76
CA MET A 1 2.25 -3.70 -14.46
C MET A 1 1.17 -3.80 -13.42
N LYS A 2 1.42 -4.53 -12.34
CA LYS A 2 0.48 -4.73 -11.24
C LYS A 2 0.94 -3.95 -10.02
N ILE A 3 0.08 -3.11 -9.49
CA ILE A 3 0.32 -2.37 -8.25
C ILE A 3 -0.53 -2.99 -7.14
N PHE A 4 0.09 -3.34 -6.03
CA PHE A 4 -0.62 -3.64 -4.79
C PHE A 4 -0.90 -2.34 -4.04
N PHE A 5 -2.18 -2.06 -3.77
CA PHE A 5 -2.62 -0.86 -3.07
C PHE A 5 -2.90 -1.15 -1.60
N ALA A 6 -1.88 -0.97 -0.77
CA ALA A 6 -1.94 -1.16 0.66
C ALA A 6 -2.54 0.09 1.33
N GLY A 7 -3.43 -0.10 2.30
CA GLY A 7 -4.10 1.03 2.96
C GLY A 7 -4.69 0.65 4.30
N ILE A 8 -4.69 1.61 5.23
CA ILE A 8 -5.26 1.43 6.57
C ILE A 8 -6.74 1.02 6.52
N ILE A 9 -7.08 -0.10 7.16
CA ILE A 9 -8.48 -0.56 7.37
C ILE A 9 -8.86 -0.42 8.84
N GLN A 10 -8.40 -1.32 9.72
CA GLN A 10 -8.70 -1.26 11.17
C GLN A 10 -7.73 -0.38 11.97
N GLY A 11 -6.51 -0.14 11.46
CA GLY A 11 -5.54 0.70 12.17
C GLY A 11 -5.21 0.18 13.59
N SER A 12 -5.40 1.04 14.59
CA SER A 12 -5.23 0.72 16.01
C SER A 12 -6.57 0.63 16.76
N HIS A 13 -7.69 0.52 16.06
CA HIS A 13 -9.00 0.34 16.70
C HIS A 13 -9.02 -0.98 17.50
N LEU A 14 -9.60 -0.94 18.70
CA LEU A 14 -9.65 -2.10 19.61
C LEU A 14 -10.80 -3.08 19.28
N GLY A 15 -11.74 -2.66 18.44
CA GLY A 15 -12.93 -3.43 18.06
C GLY A 15 -13.00 -3.69 16.56
N THR A 16 -14.22 -3.79 16.04
CA THR A 16 -14.51 -4.05 14.62
C THR A 16 -14.61 -2.77 13.79
N ASP A 17 -14.29 -1.61 14.36
CA ASP A 17 -14.32 -0.34 13.64
C ASP A 17 -13.24 -0.31 12.55
N ILE A 18 -13.58 0.30 11.42
CA ILE A 18 -12.65 0.57 10.33
C ILE A 18 -12.57 2.06 10.06
N HIS A 19 -11.40 2.52 9.63
CA HIS A 19 -11.22 3.86 9.09
C HIS A 19 -12.09 4.05 7.84
N ALA A 20 -12.45 5.30 7.53
CA ALA A 20 -13.14 5.60 6.28
C ALA A 20 -12.28 5.18 5.08
N GLN A 21 -12.87 4.47 4.11
CA GLN A 21 -12.16 3.90 2.96
C GLN A 21 -12.29 4.74 1.68
N ASN A 22 -12.88 5.94 1.74
CA ASN A 22 -13.06 6.83 0.58
C ASN A 22 -11.72 7.31 -0.03
N TYR A 23 -10.63 7.29 0.74
CA TYR A 23 -9.30 7.63 0.22
C TYR A 23 -8.83 6.67 -0.87
N ARG A 24 -9.34 5.43 -0.87
CA ARG A 24 -8.90 4.40 -1.82
C ARG A 24 -9.23 4.82 -3.25
N GLU A 25 -10.46 5.24 -3.51
CA GLU A 25 -10.86 5.73 -4.83
C GLU A 25 -10.08 6.98 -5.22
N THR A 26 -9.92 7.94 -4.31
CA THR A 26 -9.13 9.16 -4.59
C THR A 26 -7.72 8.84 -5.08
N ILE A 27 -7.02 7.91 -4.41
CA ILE A 27 -5.64 7.56 -4.77
C ILE A 27 -5.61 6.67 -6.03
N LYS A 28 -6.53 5.71 -6.17
CA LYS A 28 -6.64 4.88 -7.38
C LYS A 28 -6.94 5.73 -8.61
N ASP A 29 -7.80 6.73 -8.51
CA ASP A 29 -8.14 7.64 -9.61
C ASP A 29 -6.95 8.49 -10.05
N ILE A 30 -6.11 8.95 -9.11
CA ILE A 30 -4.86 9.64 -9.43
C ILE A 30 -3.97 8.76 -10.31
N VAL A 31 -3.83 7.47 -9.96
CA VAL A 31 -3.01 6.53 -10.74
C VAL A 31 -3.66 6.21 -12.09
N ARG A 32 -4.96 5.84 -12.09
CA ARG A 32 -5.71 5.46 -13.30
C ARG A 32 -5.79 6.58 -14.33
N SER A 33 -5.91 7.83 -13.89
CA SER A 33 -6.00 9.00 -14.77
C SER A 33 -4.78 9.15 -15.68
N ARG A 34 -3.60 8.75 -15.19
CA ARG A 34 -2.36 8.77 -15.97
C ARG A 34 -2.02 7.42 -16.59
N TYR A 35 -2.44 6.32 -15.96
CA TYR A 35 -2.05 4.96 -16.31
C TYR A 35 -3.25 4.01 -16.36
N PRO A 36 -4.11 4.12 -17.38
CA PRO A 36 -5.32 3.31 -17.49
C PRO A 36 -5.04 1.81 -17.73
N ASP A 37 -3.81 1.46 -18.10
CA ASP A 37 -3.33 0.11 -18.39
C ASP A 37 -2.69 -0.59 -17.18
N ILE A 38 -2.54 0.09 -16.04
CA ILE A 38 -2.00 -0.51 -14.81
C ILE A 38 -3.12 -1.27 -14.09
N GLU A 39 -2.83 -2.51 -13.71
CA GLU A 39 -3.68 -3.28 -12.81
C GLU A 39 -3.46 -2.79 -11.37
N LEU A 40 -4.53 -2.37 -10.70
CA LEU A 40 -4.52 -2.00 -9.29
C LEU A 40 -5.25 -3.08 -8.50
N PHE A 41 -4.50 -3.80 -7.67
CA PHE A 41 -5.06 -4.74 -6.71
C PHE A 41 -5.31 -4.03 -5.38
N ASP A 42 -6.57 -4.03 -4.92
CA ASP A 42 -6.99 -3.42 -3.66
C ASP A 42 -7.46 -4.52 -2.70
N PRO A 43 -6.75 -4.80 -1.59
CA PRO A 43 -7.09 -5.86 -0.64
C PRO A 43 -8.40 -5.62 0.11
N PHE A 44 -9.00 -4.43 -0.01
CA PHE A 44 -10.31 -4.15 0.57
C PHE A 44 -11.47 -4.55 -0.35
N GLU A 45 -11.27 -4.57 -1.68
CA GLU A 45 -12.31 -4.93 -2.64
C GLU A 45 -12.76 -6.38 -2.47
N GLY A 46 -14.05 -6.59 -2.21
CA GLY A 46 -14.64 -7.91 -1.92
C GLY A 46 -14.39 -8.41 -0.48
N HIS A 47 -13.77 -7.59 0.36
CA HIS A 47 -13.43 -7.87 1.75
C HIS A 47 -13.95 -6.79 2.72
N GLU A 48 -15.00 -6.06 2.32
CA GLU A 48 -15.55 -4.91 3.05
C GLU A 48 -16.10 -5.30 4.43
N MET A 49 -16.57 -6.54 4.55
CA MET A 49 -17.11 -7.12 5.79
C MET A 49 -16.11 -8.06 6.50
N SER A 50 -14.82 -7.96 6.18
CA SER A 50 -13.77 -8.84 6.72
C SER A 50 -13.65 -8.82 8.25
N VAL A 51 -14.10 -7.76 8.92
CA VAL A 51 -14.18 -7.66 10.38
C VAL A 51 -15.14 -8.69 11.02
N HIS A 52 -15.99 -9.34 10.22
CA HIS A 52 -16.91 -10.39 10.65
C HIS A 52 -16.50 -11.79 10.18
N TYR A 53 -15.33 -11.93 9.56
CA TYR A 53 -14.81 -13.23 9.19
C TYR A 53 -14.55 -14.07 10.43
N ASN A 54 -14.76 -15.39 10.30
CA ASN A 54 -14.22 -16.32 11.27
C ASN A 54 -12.69 -16.42 11.13
N ASP A 55 -12.01 -17.00 12.12
CA ASP A 55 -10.55 -17.09 12.16
C ASP A 55 -9.95 -17.80 10.94
N GLU A 56 -10.64 -18.78 10.36
CA GLU A 56 -10.17 -19.48 9.17
C GLU A 56 -10.19 -18.58 7.94
N GLN A 57 -11.32 -17.91 7.69
CA GLN A 57 -11.48 -16.97 6.58
C GLN A 57 -10.51 -15.79 6.72
N ALA A 58 -10.37 -15.22 7.92
CA ALA A 58 -9.46 -14.12 8.20
C ALA A 58 -8.01 -14.52 7.94
N ARG A 59 -7.58 -15.69 8.44
CA ARG A 59 -6.24 -16.24 8.22
C ARG A 59 -5.94 -16.50 6.75
N GLN A 60 -6.87 -17.13 6.03
CA GLN A 60 -6.71 -17.39 4.59
C GLN A 60 -6.59 -16.07 3.81
N THR A 61 -7.43 -15.09 4.13
CA THR A 61 -7.42 -13.77 3.48
C THR A 61 -6.10 -13.03 3.74
N PHE A 62 -5.63 -13.03 4.99
CA PHE A 62 -4.35 -12.42 5.37
C PHE A 62 -3.18 -12.98 4.55
N PHE A 63 -3.02 -14.30 4.49
CA PHE A 63 -1.92 -14.91 3.73
C PHE A 63 -2.10 -14.77 2.22
N LYS A 64 -3.34 -14.75 1.72
CA LYS A 64 -3.62 -14.44 0.31
C LYS A 64 -3.14 -13.05 -0.05
N HIS A 65 -3.39 -12.03 0.78
CA HIS A 65 -2.93 -10.66 0.52
C HIS A 65 -1.40 -10.57 0.47
N LEU A 66 -0.68 -11.24 1.36
CA LEU A 66 0.79 -11.31 1.28
C LEU A 66 1.29 -11.97 -0.01
N ASN A 67 0.58 -12.98 -0.51
CA ASN A 67 0.87 -13.58 -1.82
C ASN A 67 0.55 -12.61 -2.98
N GLU A 68 -0.49 -11.79 -2.87
CA GLU A 68 -0.78 -10.76 -3.87
C GLU A 68 0.27 -9.64 -3.88
N VAL A 69 0.84 -9.27 -2.72
CA VAL A 69 2.02 -8.39 -2.65
C VAL A 69 3.15 -8.99 -3.48
N TYR A 70 3.48 -10.28 -3.30
CA TYR A 70 4.54 -10.93 -4.06
C TYR A 70 4.35 -10.88 -5.57
N ASN A 71 3.11 -10.99 -6.03
CA ASN A 71 2.79 -10.98 -7.46
C ASN A 71 2.66 -9.56 -8.04
N SER A 72 3.00 -8.52 -7.27
CA SER A 72 2.98 -7.13 -7.70
C SER A 72 4.35 -6.61 -8.13
N ASP A 73 4.35 -5.62 -9.02
CA ASP A 73 5.56 -4.94 -9.50
C ASP A 73 5.92 -3.72 -8.61
N LEU A 74 4.96 -3.20 -7.85
CA LEU A 74 5.07 -2.01 -7.02
C LEU A 74 4.01 -2.07 -5.92
N LEU A 75 4.36 -1.61 -4.72
CA LEU A 75 3.40 -1.39 -3.63
C LEU A 75 3.24 0.11 -3.36
N ILE A 76 1.99 0.58 -3.32
CA ILE A 76 1.62 1.92 -2.83
C ILE A 76 0.94 1.74 -1.47
N ALA A 77 1.49 2.36 -0.43
CA ALA A 77 0.97 2.28 0.94
C ALA A 77 0.40 3.62 1.42
N TYR A 78 -0.89 3.69 1.72
CA TYR A 78 -1.51 4.82 2.41
C TYR A 78 -1.60 4.59 3.93
N LEU A 79 -0.84 5.40 4.68
CA LEU A 79 -0.64 5.27 6.13
C LEU A 79 -0.74 6.65 6.80
N PRO A 80 -1.94 7.24 6.97
CA PRO A 80 -2.11 8.52 7.68
C PRO A 80 -1.79 8.39 9.18
N GLN A 81 -1.88 7.16 9.70
CA GLN A 81 -1.48 6.75 11.04
C GLN A 81 -0.98 5.29 11.00
N ALA A 82 -0.50 4.77 12.13
CA ALA A 82 0.01 3.41 12.21
C ALA A 82 -1.05 2.36 11.85
N SER A 83 -0.66 1.36 11.07
CA SER A 83 -1.46 0.18 10.75
C SER A 83 -0.57 -1.05 10.73
N LEU A 84 -0.89 -2.05 11.56
CA LEU A 84 -0.12 -3.30 11.62
C LEU A 84 -0.20 -4.07 10.31
N GLY A 85 -1.40 -4.16 9.72
CA GLY A 85 -1.63 -4.82 8.43
C GLY A 85 -0.84 -4.21 7.29
N THR A 86 -0.94 -2.90 7.09
CA THR A 86 -0.18 -2.23 6.03
C THR A 86 1.32 -2.26 6.30
N SER A 87 1.76 -2.25 7.56
CA SER A 87 3.19 -2.39 7.90
C SER A 87 3.76 -3.75 7.51
N ILE A 88 3.00 -4.84 7.69
CA ILE A 88 3.47 -6.18 7.28
C ILE A 88 3.49 -6.32 5.76
N GLU A 89 2.55 -5.72 5.03
CA GLU A 89 2.55 -5.68 3.56
C GLU A 89 3.76 -4.91 3.02
N VAL A 90 4.10 -3.76 3.63
CA VAL A 90 5.30 -2.97 3.29
C VAL A 90 6.58 -3.76 3.57
N TRP A 91 6.66 -4.43 4.74
CA TRP A 91 7.80 -5.28 5.07
C TRP A 91 7.97 -6.43 4.07
N GLU A 92 6.87 -7.08 3.70
CA GLU A 92 6.87 -8.18 2.74
C GLU A 92 7.35 -7.73 1.35
N ALA A 93 6.85 -6.58 0.87
CA ALA A 93 7.31 -5.98 -0.38
C ALA A 93 8.82 -5.69 -0.34
N TYR A 94 9.29 -5.02 0.72
CA TYR A 94 10.70 -4.68 0.89
C TYR A 94 11.60 -5.93 0.92
N ASN A 95 11.22 -6.94 1.69
CA ASN A 95 12.00 -8.18 1.82
C ASN A 95 12.16 -8.91 0.47
N ARG A 96 11.15 -8.80 -0.40
CA ARG A 96 11.15 -9.39 -1.74
C ARG A 96 11.71 -8.48 -2.84
N GLY A 97 12.16 -7.27 -2.49
CA GLY A 97 12.72 -6.31 -3.44
C GLY A 97 11.66 -5.66 -4.34
N ILE A 98 10.39 -5.67 -3.93
CA ILE A 98 9.33 -4.92 -4.59
C ILE A 98 9.43 -3.48 -4.09
N PRO A 99 9.55 -2.47 -4.98
CA PRO A 99 9.64 -1.09 -4.57
C PRO A 99 8.36 -0.67 -3.83
N VAL A 100 8.55 0.17 -2.81
CA VAL A 100 7.44 0.73 -2.01
C VAL A 100 7.40 2.25 -2.21
N ILE A 101 6.21 2.78 -2.47
CA ILE A 101 5.89 4.19 -2.32
C ILE A 101 4.94 4.32 -1.14
N SER A 102 5.23 5.19 -0.19
CA SER A 102 4.31 5.49 0.91
C SER A 102 3.71 6.88 0.79
N ILE A 103 2.48 7.01 1.30
CA ILE A 103 1.78 8.27 1.50
C ILE A 103 1.47 8.33 3.00
N SER A 104 2.32 9.03 3.75
CA SER A 104 2.26 9.08 5.22
C SER A 104 2.93 10.32 5.79
N PRO A 105 2.32 10.99 6.79
CA PRO A 105 2.96 12.06 7.55
C PRO A 105 3.96 11.54 8.60
N MET A 106 4.05 10.23 8.82
CA MET A 106 4.86 9.63 9.91
C MET A 106 6.35 9.54 9.55
N THR A 107 6.99 10.66 9.22
CA THR A 107 8.37 10.71 8.68
C THR A 107 9.45 10.21 9.65
N THR A 108 9.17 10.12 10.95
CA THR A 108 10.07 9.56 11.97
C THR A 108 9.85 8.06 12.21
N ASN A 109 8.74 7.48 11.77
CA ASN A 109 8.46 6.06 11.89
C ASN A 109 9.41 5.26 10.99
N TRP A 110 10.03 4.21 11.52
CA TRP A 110 11.07 3.46 10.81
C TRP A 110 10.59 2.73 9.56
N ILE A 111 9.35 2.23 9.56
CA ILE A 111 8.76 1.60 8.37
C ILE A 111 8.69 2.64 7.26
N ILE A 112 8.17 3.84 7.54
CA ILE A 112 8.03 4.93 6.56
C ILE A 112 9.38 5.54 6.17
N ARG A 113 10.31 5.64 7.12
CA ARG A 113 11.61 6.30 6.91
C ARG A 113 12.59 5.45 6.10
N PHE A 114 12.56 4.11 6.25
CA PHE A 114 13.62 3.25 5.73
C PHE A 114 13.18 2.34 4.58
N LEU A 115 11.93 1.90 4.54
CA LEU A 115 11.50 0.87 3.57
C LEU A 115 11.02 1.45 2.23
N PRO A 116 10.20 2.51 2.19
CA PRO A 116 9.81 3.17 0.95
C PRO A 116 11.00 3.70 0.17
N ARG A 117 10.98 3.50 -1.15
CA ARG A 117 11.86 4.21 -2.09
C ARG A 117 11.55 5.71 -2.09
N ARG A 118 10.30 6.07 -1.79
CA ARG A 118 9.85 7.46 -1.62
C ARG A 118 8.63 7.53 -0.71
N ASN A 119 8.61 8.52 0.18
CA ASN A 119 7.44 8.90 0.97
C ASN A 119 6.87 10.24 0.50
N PHE A 120 5.55 10.36 0.52
CA PHE A 120 4.80 11.61 0.35
C PHE A 120 3.99 11.89 1.61
N GLU A 121 4.13 13.07 2.20
CA GLU A 121 3.42 13.38 3.44
C GLU A 121 1.90 13.54 3.25
N THR A 122 1.46 13.86 2.02
CA THR A 122 0.04 14.05 1.68
C THR A 122 -0.32 13.46 0.31
N ILE A 123 -1.62 13.23 0.09
CA ILE A 123 -2.15 12.75 -1.20
C ILE A 123 -1.89 13.77 -2.31
N GLU A 124 -1.93 15.07 -2.01
CA GLU A 124 -1.68 16.15 -2.97
C GLU A 124 -0.23 16.11 -3.47
N ARG A 125 0.73 15.85 -2.56
CA ARG A 125 2.15 15.70 -2.93
C ARG A 125 2.38 14.45 -3.77
N PHE A 126 1.67 13.37 -3.46
CA PHE A 126 1.67 12.17 -4.30
C PHE A 126 1.10 12.45 -5.69
N LYS A 127 -0.07 13.12 -5.77
CA LYS A 127 -0.69 13.52 -7.04
C LYS A 127 0.23 14.37 -7.89
N GLN A 128 0.83 15.42 -7.31
CA GLN A 128 1.77 16.28 -8.02
C GLN A 128 2.93 15.46 -8.62
N PHE A 129 3.47 14.52 -7.85
CA PHE A 129 4.53 13.66 -8.36
C PHE A 129 4.05 12.78 -9.53
N ILE A 130 2.87 12.18 -9.42
CA ILE A 130 2.28 11.39 -10.51
C ILE A 130 2.02 12.25 -11.75
N ASP A 131 1.62 13.51 -11.60
CA ASP A 131 1.38 14.44 -12.72
C ASP A 131 2.68 14.89 -13.42
N GLU A 132 3.82 14.83 -12.74
CA GLU A 132 5.10 15.32 -13.27
C GLU A 132 6.06 14.20 -13.68
N ASN A 133 5.90 12.98 -13.14
CA ASN A 133 6.89 11.91 -13.24
C ASN A 133 6.29 10.61 -13.78
N ASP A 134 7.14 9.73 -14.30
CA ASP A 134 6.72 8.39 -14.69
C ASP A 134 6.92 7.38 -13.56
N ILE A 135 5.84 6.97 -12.88
CA ILE A 135 5.86 5.98 -11.79
C ILE A 135 6.51 4.66 -12.22
N ARG A 136 6.41 4.30 -13.51
CA ARG A 136 6.99 3.07 -14.06
C ARG A 136 8.50 3.06 -13.94
N LYS A 137 9.17 4.22 -13.90
CA LYS A 137 10.62 4.31 -13.71
C LYS A 137 11.08 3.94 -12.30
N LEU A 138 10.17 3.88 -11.32
CA LEU A 138 10.48 3.45 -9.96
C LEU A 138 10.62 1.92 -9.84
N TYR A 139 10.28 1.16 -10.89
CA TYR A 139 10.37 -0.29 -10.92
C TYR A 139 11.79 -0.83 -11.09
N SER A 140 12.77 0.01 -11.45
CA SER A 140 14.11 -0.49 -11.78
C SER A 140 14.66 -1.27 -10.59
N LYS A 141 14.89 -2.57 -10.80
CA LYS A 141 15.43 -3.54 -9.82
C LYS A 141 16.89 -3.26 -9.46
N GLU A 142 17.34 -2.01 -9.51
CA GLU A 142 18.58 -1.62 -8.86
C GLU A 142 18.37 -1.86 -7.37
N VAL A 143 19.01 -2.94 -6.92
CA VAL A 143 18.95 -3.48 -5.57
C VAL A 143 19.20 -2.35 -4.59
N GLN A 144 18.22 -2.10 -3.73
CA GLN A 144 18.41 -1.27 -2.55
C GLN A 144 19.55 -1.92 -1.76
N GLU A 145 20.70 -1.24 -1.66
CA GLU A 145 21.84 -1.72 -0.89
C GLU A 145 21.37 -2.00 0.53
N ARG A 146 21.36 -3.29 0.90
CA ARG A 146 21.04 -3.74 2.25
C ARG A 146 22.26 -3.43 3.11
N VAL A 147 22.10 -2.59 4.13
CA VAL A 147 23.13 -2.33 5.16
C VAL A 147 23.11 -3.46 6.18
#